data_AF-A0A5N5SZT7-F1
#
_entry.id   AF-A0A5N5SZT7-F1
#
_cell.length_a   1.000
_cell.length_b   1.000
_cell.length_c   1.000
_cell.angle_alpha   90.00
_cell.angle_beta   90.00
_cell.angle_gamma   90.00
#
_symmetry.space_group_name_H-M   'P 1'
#
loop_
_entity.id
_entity.type
_entity.pdbx_description
1 polymer ?
#
loop_
_entity_poly.entity_id
_entity_poly.type
_entity_poly.pdbx_seq_one_letter_code
_entity_poly.pdbx_strand_id
1 'polypeptide(L)'
;MKPCNTVLNLEEKSRNAHGPMFIYKYSSENFGEYKAPKYFPPIGVNHAKVQEVWREEWDIHPAKIIKGLLPDLKLDIYYPGFPHLKYIKHTFEKKEAGVKVFQQDSRGINFILKIEKSEPPNLFDLLKNILGKSVFVNWPHLLEAKVVAISSENDKYYLKESNDPTPIHEQFDMKQVKLWHSTVEDLKSKTLKRWGIDIGETDYVIHAKLMTGRNYVAYHDGKVILEKKWAEVEQPFPHQSIVKNITIYDKEYKEYTIHEYFKPGTKVIGFTKKSMDNSKQWLYSEQCPNPLQGSSPPDPNVTYQLFDR
;
A
#
# COMPACT_ATOMS: atom_id res chain seq x y z
N MET A 1 -29.06 0.17 -46.32
CA MET A 1 -29.88 0.06 -45.09
C MET A 1 -31.11 0.97 -45.05
N LYS A 2 -31.12 2.15 -45.72
CA LYS A 2 -32.30 3.06 -45.74
C LYS A 2 -33.68 2.37 -45.97
N PRO A 3 -33.87 1.46 -46.95
CA PRO A 3 -35.16 0.77 -47.13
C PRO A 3 -35.47 -0.27 -46.05
N CYS A 4 -34.46 -0.76 -45.32
CA CYS A 4 -34.64 -1.73 -44.23
C CYS A 4 -35.04 -1.04 -42.91
N ASN A 5 -34.71 0.25 -42.74
CA ASN A 5 -35.07 1.01 -41.54
C ASN A 5 -36.58 1.29 -41.44
N THR A 6 -37.31 1.28 -42.56
CA THR A 6 -38.76 1.52 -42.59
C THR A 6 -39.56 0.34 -42.07
N VAL A 7 -39.01 -0.88 -42.17
CA VAL A 7 -39.66 -2.13 -41.76
C VAL A 7 -39.33 -2.58 -40.34
N LEU A 8 -38.53 -1.79 -39.60
CA LEU A 8 -38.22 -2.09 -38.19
C LEU A 8 -39.49 -2.01 -37.33
N ASN A 9 -39.64 -2.97 -36.42
CA ASN A 9 -40.68 -2.96 -35.41
C ASN A 9 -40.40 -1.90 -34.32
N LEU A 10 -41.34 -1.69 -33.39
CA LEU A 10 -41.21 -0.64 -32.36
C LEU A 10 -40.05 -0.88 -31.38
N GLU A 11 -39.82 -2.13 -30.98
CA GLU A 11 -38.72 -2.51 -30.08
C GLU A 11 -37.36 -2.28 -30.77
N GLU A 12 -37.25 -2.71 -32.03
CA GLU A 12 -36.05 -2.53 -32.86
C GLU A 12 -35.75 -1.05 -33.09
N LYS A 13 -36.77 -0.23 -33.34
CA LYS A 13 -36.63 1.23 -33.45
C LYS A 13 -36.16 1.84 -32.13
N SER A 14 -36.72 1.42 -30.99
CA SER A 14 -36.32 1.91 -29.67
C SER A 14 -34.88 1.57 -29.32
N ARG A 15 -34.42 0.36 -29.67
CA ARG A 15 -33.03 -0.08 -29.44
C ARG A 15 -32.05 0.57 -30.42
N ASN A 16 -32.52 0.95 -31.61
CA ASN A 16 -31.73 1.64 -32.64
C ASN A 16 -31.71 3.17 -32.44
N ALA A 17 -31.62 3.62 -31.19
CA ALA A 17 -31.52 5.02 -30.81
C ALA A 17 -30.32 5.24 -29.87
N HIS A 18 -29.81 6.46 -29.82
CA HIS A 18 -28.82 6.84 -28.80
C HIS A 18 -29.51 6.97 -27.44
N GLY A 19 -28.83 6.48 -26.39
CA GLY A 19 -29.30 6.57 -25.01
C GLY A 19 -28.33 7.34 -24.12
N PRO A 20 -28.74 7.64 -22.88
CA PRO A 20 -27.91 8.31 -21.91
C PRO A 20 -26.84 7.38 -21.33
N MET A 21 -25.90 7.97 -20.60
CA MET A 21 -25.05 7.27 -19.65
C MET A 21 -25.79 7.14 -18.31
N PHE A 22 -25.39 6.17 -17.49
CA PHE A 22 -25.99 5.96 -16.17
C PHE A 22 -24.94 6.10 -15.07
N ILE A 23 -25.20 6.97 -14.12
CA ILE A 23 -24.39 7.15 -12.90
C ILE A 23 -25.10 6.47 -11.75
N TYR A 24 -24.39 5.53 -11.12
CA TYR A 24 -24.89 4.78 -9.99
C TYR A 24 -24.26 5.32 -8.70
N LYS A 25 -25.11 5.69 -7.75
CA LYS A 25 -24.69 6.16 -6.41
C LYS A 25 -25.47 5.40 -5.35
N TYR A 26 -24.81 5.05 -4.26
CA TYR A 26 -25.50 4.53 -3.09
C TYR A 26 -26.43 5.61 -2.50
N SER A 27 -27.64 5.21 -2.13
CA SER A 27 -28.60 5.99 -1.33
C SER A 27 -29.05 5.17 -0.13
N SER A 28 -29.25 5.81 1.02
CA SER A 28 -29.85 5.17 2.19
C SER A 28 -31.33 4.82 1.97
N GLU A 29 -31.98 5.44 0.98
CA GLU A 29 -33.37 5.17 0.60
C GLU A 29 -33.49 3.80 -0.07
N ASN A 30 -34.57 3.07 0.24
CA ASN A 30 -34.90 1.82 -0.43
C ASN A 30 -35.82 2.12 -1.62
N PHE A 31 -35.35 1.86 -2.84
CA PHE A 31 -36.09 2.02 -4.10
C PHE A 31 -36.95 0.80 -4.46
N GLY A 32 -37.11 -0.16 -3.53
CA GLY A 32 -37.94 -1.34 -3.70
C GLY A 32 -37.23 -2.49 -4.42
N GLU A 33 -38.03 -3.39 -4.98
CA GLU A 33 -37.51 -4.57 -5.68
C GLU A 33 -36.95 -4.21 -7.06
N TYR A 34 -35.72 -4.60 -7.33
CA TYR A 34 -35.12 -4.51 -8.66
C TYR A 34 -35.13 -5.88 -9.35
N LYS A 35 -35.79 -5.92 -10.51
CA LYS A 35 -35.85 -7.13 -11.34
C LYS A 35 -34.53 -7.31 -12.07
N ALA A 36 -33.73 -8.25 -11.59
CA ALA A 36 -32.51 -8.66 -12.27
C ALA A 36 -32.84 -9.48 -13.54
N PRO A 37 -31.88 -9.64 -14.49
CA PRO A 37 -32.02 -10.56 -15.61
C PRO A 37 -32.41 -11.97 -15.15
N LYS A 38 -33.06 -12.74 -16.03
CA LYS A 38 -33.71 -14.04 -15.70
C LYS A 38 -32.85 -15.06 -14.94
N TYR A 39 -31.52 -14.98 -15.05
CA TYR A 39 -30.57 -15.87 -14.42
C TYR A 39 -30.20 -15.49 -12.98
N PHE A 40 -30.63 -14.33 -12.49
CA PHE A 40 -30.42 -13.88 -11.12
C PHE A 40 -31.75 -13.69 -10.38
N PRO A 41 -31.81 -13.99 -9.07
CA PRO A 41 -32.96 -13.62 -8.27
C PRO A 41 -33.13 -12.09 -8.23
N PRO A 42 -34.36 -11.59 -8.07
CA PRO A 42 -34.58 -10.17 -7.92
C PRO A 42 -33.92 -9.66 -6.63
N ILE A 43 -33.47 -8.40 -6.66
CA ILE A 43 -32.90 -7.72 -5.50
C ILE A 43 -34.07 -7.08 -4.74
N GLY A 44 -34.47 -7.66 -3.61
CA GLY A 44 -35.65 -7.20 -2.86
C GLY A 44 -35.51 -5.81 -2.21
N VAL A 45 -34.28 -5.37 -1.92
CA VAL A 45 -33.99 -4.06 -1.32
C VAL A 45 -32.93 -3.36 -2.16
N ASN A 46 -33.35 -2.39 -2.96
CA ASN A 46 -32.47 -1.63 -3.85
C ASN A 46 -32.06 -0.30 -3.23
N HIS A 47 -30.76 -0.08 -3.07
CA HIS A 47 -30.17 1.18 -2.60
C HIS A 47 -29.35 1.90 -3.69
N ALA A 48 -29.37 1.42 -4.92
CA ALA A 48 -28.66 2.04 -6.04
C ALA A 48 -29.55 3.12 -6.68
N LYS A 49 -29.22 4.39 -6.42
CA LYS A 49 -29.81 5.51 -7.14
C LYS A 49 -29.16 5.61 -8.51
N VAL A 50 -29.98 5.57 -9.55
CA VAL A 50 -29.54 5.69 -10.95
C VAL A 50 -29.88 7.09 -11.44
N GLN A 51 -28.90 7.77 -12.02
CA GLN A 51 -29.09 9.05 -12.68
C GLN A 51 -28.71 8.89 -14.15
N GLU A 52 -29.63 9.22 -15.04
CA GLU A 52 -29.38 9.35 -16.47
C GLU A 52 -28.65 10.66 -16.74
N VAL A 53 -27.61 10.59 -17.57
CA VAL A 53 -26.84 11.76 -18.00
C VAL A 53 -26.59 11.68 -19.49
N TRP A 54 -27.08 12.69 -20.21
CA TRP A 54 -26.88 12.80 -21.65
C TRP A 54 -25.51 13.37 -21.98
N ARG A 55 -25.04 13.12 -23.21
CA ARG A 55 -23.70 13.57 -23.66
C ARG A 55 -23.58 15.09 -23.55
N GLU A 56 -24.62 15.79 -23.96
CA GLU A 56 -24.70 17.24 -24.05
C GLU A 56 -24.52 17.90 -22.68
N GLU A 57 -24.90 17.22 -21.59
CA GLU A 57 -24.71 17.70 -20.21
C GLU A 57 -23.24 17.71 -19.78
N TRP A 58 -22.41 16.90 -20.43
CA TRP A 58 -20.97 16.75 -20.15
C TRP A 58 -20.08 17.32 -21.25
N ASP A 59 -20.66 17.95 -22.27
CA ASP A 59 -19.89 18.58 -23.33
C ASP A 59 -19.10 19.78 -22.76
N ILE A 60 -17.78 19.63 -22.74
CA ILE A 60 -16.86 20.68 -22.32
C ILE A 60 -16.41 21.45 -23.57
N HIS A 61 -16.66 22.76 -23.59
CA HIS A 61 -16.17 23.63 -24.66
C HIS A 61 -14.63 23.46 -24.82
N PRO A 62 -14.08 23.26 -26.03
CA PRO A 62 -12.66 22.98 -26.23
C PRO A 62 -11.70 23.98 -25.57
N ALA A 63 -12.08 25.25 -25.48
CA ALA A 63 -11.30 26.29 -24.81
C ALA A 63 -11.17 26.12 -23.28
N LYS A 64 -12.04 25.33 -22.65
CA LYS A 64 -11.98 24.99 -21.21
C LYS A 64 -11.14 23.74 -20.94
N ILE A 65 -10.71 23.02 -21.97
CA ILE A 65 -9.92 21.80 -21.82
C ILE A 65 -8.47 22.19 -21.50
N ILE A 66 -8.04 21.90 -20.28
CA ILE A 66 -6.64 22.08 -19.88
C ILE A 66 -5.83 20.92 -20.45
N LYS A 67 -4.81 21.25 -21.24
CA LYS A 67 -3.88 20.26 -21.82
C LYS A 67 -2.59 20.26 -20.98
N GLY A 68 -2.09 19.08 -20.65
CA GLY A 68 -0.87 18.93 -19.85
C GLY A 68 -1.13 18.95 -18.34
N LEU A 69 -0.16 19.43 -17.57
CA LEU A 69 -0.26 19.46 -16.12
C LEU A 69 -1.21 20.57 -15.65
N LEU A 70 -2.01 20.27 -14.63
CA LEU A 70 -2.84 21.27 -13.98
C LEU A 70 -1.96 22.28 -13.23
N PRO A 71 -2.35 23.58 -13.18
CA PRO A 71 -1.56 24.62 -12.51
C PRO A 71 -1.25 24.32 -11.04
N ASP A 72 -2.18 23.69 -10.32
CA ASP A 72 -2.05 23.42 -8.89
C ASP A 72 -1.41 22.06 -8.57
N LEU A 73 -0.86 21.37 -9.58
CA LEU A 73 -0.25 20.07 -9.39
C LEU A 73 1.11 20.20 -8.68
N LYS A 74 1.18 19.65 -7.46
CA LYS A 74 2.42 19.63 -6.67
C LYS A 74 3.28 18.42 -7.03
N LEU A 75 4.24 18.61 -7.93
CA LEU A 75 5.19 17.57 -8.37
C LEU A 75 6.26 17.20 -7.33
N ASP A 76 6.48 18.06 -6.33
CA ASP A 76 7.49 17.84 -5.29
C ASP A 76 7.01 16.95 -4.15
N ILE A 77 5.70 16.69 -4.08
CA ILE A 77 5.09 15.82 -3.07
C ILE A 77 5.12 14.39 -3.56
N TYR A 78 5.58 13.49 -2.70
CA TYR A 78 5.49 12.06 -2.94
C TYR A 78 4.06 11.57 -2.75
N TYR A 79 3.49 10.96 -3.78
CA TYR A 79 2.21 10.26 -3.70
C TYR A 79 2.48 8.76 -3.57
N PRO A 80 2.14 8.13 -2.43
CA PRO A 80 2.36 6.70 -2.23
C PRO A 80 1.79 5.85 -3.37
N GLY A 81 2.57 4.88 -3.85
CA GLY A 81 2.22 4.00 -4.97
C GLY A 81 2.75 4.45 -6.34
N PHE A 82 3.23 5.69 -6.48
CA PHE A 82 3.80 6.19 -7.73
C PHE A 82 5.34 6.25 -7.67
N PRO A 83 6.08 5.58 -8.57
CA PRO A 83 7.54 5.60 -8.55
C PRO A 83 8.11 6.98 -8.89
N HIS A 84 9.20 7.36 -8.24
CA HIS A 84 9.85 8.66 -8.42
C HIS A 84 11.38 8.53 -8.43
N LEU A 85 12.01 8.95 -9.53
CA LEU A 85 13.47 8.94 -9.67
C LEU A 85 14.15 10.13 -8.96
N LYS A 86 13.41 11.21 -8.68
CA LYS A 86 13.93 12.51 -8.23
C LYS A 86 14.75 12.49 -6.93
N TYR A 87 14.46 11.56 -6.01
CA TYR A 87 14.95 11.64 -4.63
C TYR A 87 16.41 11.20 -4.43
N ILE A 88 16.96 10.44 -5.37
CA ILE A 88 18.35 9.96 -5.32
C ILE A 88 19.09 10.58 -6.49
N LYS A 89 20.28 11.15 -6.25
CA LYS A 89 21.12 11.65 -7.34
C LYS A 89 21.68 10.48 -8.13
N HIS A 90 21.43 10.49 -9.43
CA HIS A 90 21.82 9.41 -10.31
C HIS A 90 22.11 9.95 -11.72
N THR A 91 22.95 9.22 -12.42
CA THR A 91 23.19 9.38 -13.86
C THR A 91 22.56 8.21 -14.60
N PHE A 92 22.58 8.23 -15.92
CA PHE A 92 22.13 7.10 -16.73
C PHE A 92 23.11 6.81 -17.86
N GLU A 93 23.21 5.55 -18.24
CA GLU A 93 23.94 5.11 -19.42
C GLU A 93 23.11 4.13 -20.25
N LYS A 94 23.44 4.01 -21.54
CA LYS A 94 22.84 3.02 -22.44
C LYS A 94 23.79 1.84 -22.59
N LYS A 95 23.34 0.65 -22.20
CA LYS A 95 24.18 -0.55 -22.19
C LYS A 95 23.37 -1.81 -22.44
N GLU A 96 23.94 -2.77 -23.16
CA GLU A 96 23.43 -4.13 -23.20
C GLU A 96 23.80 -4.84 -21.90
N ALA A 97 22.88 -4.88 -20.95
CA ALA A 97 23.14 -5.34 -19.58
C ALA A 97 22.38 -6.62 -19.22
N GLY A 98 21.64 -7.22 -20.16
CA GLY A 98 20.90 -8.46 -19.91
C GLY A 98 19.80 -8.29 -18.85
N VAL A 99 19.21 -7.10 -18.72
CA VAL A 99 18.15 -6.84 -17.72
C VAL A 99 16.97 -7.79 -17.95
N LYS A 100 16.50 -8.40 -16.86
CA LYS A 100 15.47 -9.45 -16.84
C LYS A 100 14.17 -8.92 -16.22
N VAL A 101 13.32 -8.35 -17.07
CA VAL A 101 11.97 -7.88 -16.68
C VAL A 101 10.93 -9.02 -16.72
N PHE A 102 11.16 -10.04 -17.54
CA PHE A 102 10.29 -11.22 -17.63
C PHE A 102 11.08 -12.50 -17.39
N GLN A 103 10.79 -13.57 -18.13
CA GLN A 103 11.45 -14.86 -17.95
C GLN A 103 12.84 -14.95 -18.59
N GLN A 104 13.12 -14.11 -19.59
CA GLN A 104 14.37 -14.12 -20.35
C GLN A 104 15.14 -12.80 -20.20
N ASP A 105 16.45 -12.89 -20.36
CA ASP A 105 17.36 -11.73 -20.30
C ASP A 105 17.21 -10.90 -21.59
N SER A 106 17.21 -9.57 -21.45
CA SER A 106 17.14 -8.64 -22.59
C SER A 106 18.34 -8.80 -23.51
N ARG A 107 18.10 -8.83 -24.83
CA ARG A 107 19.15 -8.81 -25.86
C ARG A 107 19.44 -7.42 -26.42
N GLY A 108 18.57 -6.45 -26.14
CA GLY A 108 18.71 -5.08 -26.61
C GLY A 108 19.37 -4.17 -25.58
N ILE A 109 19.56 -2.91 -25.99
CA ILE A 109 20.07 -1.84 -25.15
C ILE A 109 19.09 -1.54 -24.01
N ASN A 110 19.61 -1.44 -22.79
CA ASN A 110 18.90 -1.03 -21.60
C ASN A 110 19.39 0.35 -21.14
N PHE A 111 18.52 1.13 -20.50
CA PHE A 111 18.95 2.30 -19.75
C PHE A 111 19.29 1.87 -18.33
N ILE A 112 20.55 2.05 -17.95
CA ILE A 112 21.05 1.70 -16.63
C ILE A 112 21.18 2.98 -15.82
N LEU A 113 20.50 3.03 -14.68
CA LEU A 113 20.61 4.13 -13.74
C LEU A 113 21.78 3.84 -12.81
N LYS A 114 22.69 4.82 -12.66
CA LYS A 114 23.85 4.69 -11.79
C LYS A 114 23.74 5.70 -10.66
N ILE A 115 23.63 5.20 -9.42
CA ILE A 115 23.60 6.05 -8.23
C ILE A 115 24.96 6.76 -8.10
N GLU A 116 24.93 8.08 -7.89
CA GLU A 116 26.16 8.85 -7.71
C GLU A 116 26.83 8.48 -6.38
N LYS A 117 28.15 8.26 -6.41
CA LYS A 117 28.92 7.98 -5.20
C LYS A 117 28.93 9.23 -4.32
N SER A 118 28.38 9.11 -3.12
CA SER A 118 28.52 10.09 -2.04
C SER A 118 29.59 9.62 -1.07
N GLU A 119 30.25 10.56 -0.38
CA GLU A 119 31.08 10.18 0.76
C GLU A 119 30.23 9.45 1.82
N PRO A 120 30.74 8.35 2.41
CA PRO A 120 29.99 7.61 3.41
C PRO A 120 29.75 8.51 4.62
N PRO A 121 28.52 8.57 5.15
CA PRO A 121 28.25 9.32 6.35
C PRO A 121 29.03 8.74 7.54
N ASN A 122 29.35 9.59 8.51
CA ASN A 122 29.86 9.13 9.78
C ASN A 122 28.86 8.15 10.41
N LEU A 123 29.36 7.02 10.91
CA LEU A 123 28.53 5.96 11.49
C LEU A 123 27.67 6.44 12.66
N PHE A 124 28.20 7.28 13.55
CA PHE A 124 27.45 7.82 14.69
C PHE A 124 26.29 8.70 14.22
N ASP A 125 26.54 9.56 13.23
CA ASP A 125 25.51 10.38 12.62
C ASP A 125 24.46 9.52 11.92
N LEU A 126 24.88 8.46 11.23
CA LEU A 126 23.98 7.53 10.58
C LEU A 126 23.06 6.86 11.60
N LEU A 127 23.63 6.27 12.67
CA LEU A 127 22.86 5.63 13.75
C LEU A 127 21.85 6.60 14.35
N LYS A 128 22.29 7.80 14.74
CA LYS A 128 21.42 8.83 15.33
C LYS A 128 20.31 9.28 14.38
N ASN A 129 20.60 9.34 13.08
CA ASN A 129 19.68 9.89 12.10
C ASN A 129 18.62 8.89 11.65
N ILE A 130 18.95 7.61 11.47
CA ILE A 130 18.02 6.64 10.86
C ILE A 130 17.64 5.45 11.74
N LEU A 131 18.46 5.03 12.71
CA LEU A 131 18.17 3.84 13.50
C LEU A 131 16.89 4.05 14.34
N GLY A 132 15.97 3.08 14.30
CA GLY A 132 14.67 3.16 14.97
C GLY A 132 13.63 4.06 14.30
N LYS A 133 14.01 4.82 13.26
CA LYS A 133 13.12 5.74 12.54
C LYS A 133 12.60 5.13 11.23
N SER A 134 11.58 5.75 10.68
CA SER A 134 11.03 5.39 9.37
C SER A 134 11.79 6.06 8.24
N VAL A 135 12.11 5.28 7.21
CA VAL A 135 12.78 5.71 5.98
C VAL A 135 12.04 5.12 4.78
N PHE A 136 12.36 5.58 3.58
CA PHE A 136 11.84 5.00 2.34
C PHE A 136 12.90 4.14 1.66
N VAL A 137 12.52 2.92 1.30
CA VAL A 137 13.36 1.92 0.64
C VAL A 137 12.74 1.52 -0.71
N ASN A 138 13.39 0.62 -1.48
CA ASN A 138 12.93 0.17 -2.80
C ASN A 138 12.83 1.26 -3.86
N TRP A 139 13.72 2.26 -3.82
CA TRP A 139 13.78 3.26 -4.89
C TRP A 139 13.89 2.60 -6.28
N PRO A 140 13.08 3.03 -7.27
CA PRO A 140 12.18 4.20 -7.28
C PRO A 140 10.76 3.95 -6.78
N HIS A 141 10.38 2.69 -6.56
CA HIS A 141 9.08 2.29 -6.02
C HIS A 141 9.09 2.38 -4.49
N LEU A 142 9.19 3.60 -3.99
CA LEU A 142 9.41 3.86 -2.57
C LEU A 142 8.35 3.19 -1.69
N LEU A 143 8.81 2.46 -0.68
CA LEU A 143 8.00 1.91 0.39
C LEU A 143 8.54 2.39 1.72
N GLU A 144 7.64 2.74 2.64
CA GLU A 144 8.03 3.11 3.98
C GLU A 144 8.49 1.87 4.77
N ALA A 145 9.59 2.01 5.51
CA ALA A 145 10.17 0.94 6.31
C ALA A 145 10.75 1.50 7.61
N LYS A 146 10.66 0.74 8.71
CA LYS A 146 11.29 1.08 9.99
C LYS A 146 12.66 0.44 10.08
N VAL A 147 13.70 1.24 10.28
CA VAL A 147 15.07 0.74 10.43
C VAL A 147 15.23 0.08 11.80
N VAL A 148 15.69 -1.16 11.80
CA VAL A 148 15.90 -1.96 13.02
C VAL A 148 17.38 -2.26 13.27
N ALA A 149 18.19 -2.34 12.21
CA ALA A 149 19.62 -2.48 12.32
C ALA A 149 20.38 -1.84 11.16
N ILE A 150 21.67 -1.58 11.39
CA ILE A 150 22.64 -1.08 10.41
C ILE A 150 23.87 -1.96 10.51
N SER A 151 24.39 -2.46 9.40
CA SER A 151 25.63 -3.24 9.38
C SER A 151 26.65 -2.69 8.40
N SER A 152 27.89 -2.54 8.86
CA SER A 152 29.09 -2.40 8.03
C SER A 152 29.66 -3.78 7.69
N GLU A 153 30.83 -3.81 7.05
CA GLU A 153 31.54 -5.06 6.74
C GLU A 153 31.85 -5.90 7.99
N ASN A 154 32.18 -5.25 9.11
CA ASN A 154 32.67 -5.93 10.32
C ASN A 154 31.75 -5.81 11.54
N ASP A 155 30.76 -4.92 11.51
CA ASP A 155 29.97 -4.57 12.69
C ASP A 155 28.48 -4.47 12.36
N LYS A 156 27.61 -4.88 13.28
CA LYS A 156 26.16 -4.64 13.26
C LYS A 156 25.74 -3.85 14.49
N TYR A 157 24.86 -2.89 14.26
CA TYR A 157 24.25 -2.05 15.28
C TYR A 157 22.73 -2.21 15.18
N TYR A 158 22.07 -2.57 16.27
CA TYR A 158 20.63 -2.81 16.27
C TYR A 158 19.95 -2.34 17.57
N LEU A 159 18.64 -2.13 17.50
CA LEU A 159 17.82 -1.85 18.68
C LEU A 159 17.17 -3.13 19.18
N LYS A 160 17.19 -3.34 20.51
CA LYS A 160 16.40 -4.40 21.14
C LYS A 160 14.92 -4.02 21.10
N GLU A 161 14.02 -5.00 21.10
CA GLU A 161 12.56 -4.74 21.07
C GLU A 161 12.05 -4.04 22.35
N SER A 162 12.85 -4.02 23.42
CA SER A 162 12.61 -3.19 24.59
C SER A 162 12.70 -1.69 24.23
N ASN A 163 11.84 -0.85 24.82
CA ASN A 163 11.78 0.62 24.61
C ASN A 163 13.08 1.41 24.92
N ASP A 164 14.21 0.73 25.14
CA ASP A 164 15.51 1.35 25.31
C ASP A 164 16.05 1.81 23.94
N PRO A 165 16.28 3.12 23.73
CA PRO A 165 16.81 3.65 22.47
C PRO A 165 18.31 3.40 22.28
N THR A 166 18.98 2.71 23.20
CA THR A 166 20.43 2.48 23.13
C THR A 166 20.78 1.43 22.07
N PRO A 167 21.59 1.77 21.04
CA PRO A 167 22.05 0.81 20.05
C PRO A 167 22.98 -0.22 20.67
N ILE A 168 22.73 -1.51 20.38
CA ILE A 168 23.63 -2.60 20.73
C ILE A 168 24.60 -2.80 19.59
N HIS A 169 25.90 -2.90 19.91
CA HIS A 169 26.96 -3.22 18.96
C HIS A 169 27.31 -4.71 19.03
N GLU A 170 27.40 -5.33 17.86
CA GLU A 170 27.84 -6.70 17.65
C GLU A 170 28.95 -6.69 16.60
N GLN A 171 30.12 -7.22 16.94
CA GLN A 171 31.19 -7.44 15.98
C GLN A 171 30.97 -8.77 15.27
N PHE A 172 31.11 -8.78 13.94
CA PHE A 172 30.91 -9.96 13.14
C PHE A 172 32.03 -10.98 13.26
N ASP A 173 31.64 -12.25 13.30
CA ASP A 173 32.55 -13.37 13.09
C ASP A 173 32.88 -13.56 11.60
N MET A 174 33.87 -14.40 11.29
CA MET A 174 34.27 -14.67 9.90
C MET A 174 33.13 -15.20 9.01
N LYS A 175 32.10 -15.84 9.58
CA LYS A 175 30.95 -16.36 8.82
C LYS A 175 29.98 -15.22 8.48
N GLN A 176 29.72 -14.33 9.43
CA GLN A 176 28.87 -13.16 9.28
C GLN A 176 29.47 -12.16 8.29
N VAL A 177 30.80 -11.92 8.34
CA VAL A 177 31.49 -11.08 7.33
C VAL A 177 31.30 -11.66 5.92
N LYS A 178 31.47 -12.98 5.74
CA LYS A 178 31.23 -13.64 4.44
C LYS A 178 29.77 -13.52 3.99
N LEU A 179 28.82 -13.66 4.91
CA LEU A 179 27.40 -13.50 4.62
C LEU A 179 27.06 -12.06 4.23
N TRP A 180 27.68 -11.07 4.88
CA TRP A 180 27.50 -9.66 4.55
C TRP A 180 27.98 -9.37 3.12
N HIS A 181 29.18 -9.82 2.75
CA HIS A 181 29.70 -9.70 1.38
C HIS A 181 28.79 -10.36 0.35
N SER A 182 28.33 -11.58 0.63
CA SER A 182 27.36 -12.27 -0.23
C SER A 182 26.06 -11.50 -0.36
N THR A 183 25.58 -10.87 0.71
CA THR A 183 24.35 -10.07 0.71
C THR A 183 24.50 -8.81 -0.14
N VAL A 184 25.63 -8.11 -0.03
CA VAL A 184 25.92 -6.91 -0.84
C VAL A 184 25.97 -7.25 -2.33
N GLU A 185 26.65 -8.33 -2.71
CA GLU A 185 26.72 -8.77 -4.10
C GLU A 185 25.36 -9.23 -4.64
N ASP A 186 24.56 -9.93 -3.82
CA ASP A 186 23.19 -10.30 -4.13
C ASP A 186 22.31 -9.06 -4.37
N LEU A 187 22.41 -8.05 -3.51
CA LEU A 187 21.65 -6.81 -3.65
C LEU A 187 22.04 -6.08 -4.93
N LYS A 188 23.33 -5.97 -5.23
CA LYS A 188 23.84 -5.33 -6.44
C LYS A 188 23.38 -6.05 -7.71
N SER A 189 23.59 -7.37 -7.76
CA SER A 189 23.24 -8.19 -8.92
C SER A 189 21.73 -8.26 -9.15
N LYS A 190 20.91 -8.44 -8.10
CA LYS A 190 19.45 -8.47 -8.21
C LYS A 190 18.91 -7.11 -8.65
N THR A 191 19.43 -6.02 -8.08
CA THR A 191 18.96 -4.66 -8.40
C THR A 191 19.31 -4.28 -9.84
N LEU A 192 20.53 -4.58 -10.30
CA LEU A 192 20.92 -4.37 -11.67
C LEU A 192 20.14 -5.25 -12.64
N LYS A 193 20.06 -6.56 -12.36
CA LYS A 193 19.42 -7.53 -13.27
C LYS A 193 17.91 -7.31 -13.36
N ARG A 194 17.23 -6.96 -12.27
CA ARG A 194 15.77 -6.78 -12.26
C ARG A 194 15.35 -5.39 -12.71
N TRP A 195 16.04 -4.36 -12.22
CA TRP A 195 15.59 -2.97 -12.32
C TRP A 195 16.49 -2.09 -13.21
N GLY A 196 17.65 -2.59 -13.66
CA GLY A 196 18.60 -1.80 -14.41
C GLY A 196 19.22 -0.69 -13.58
N ILE A 197 19.41 -0.91 -12.27
CA ILE A 197 19.98 0.07 -11.36
C ILE A 197 21.33 -0.44 -10.85
N ASP A 198 22.40 0.29 -11.15
CA ASP A 198 23.71 0.12 -10.56
C ASP A 198 23.82 0.96 -9.28
N ILE A 199 23.85 0.28 -8.15
CA ILE A 199 23.93 0.88 -6.81
C ILE A 199 25.35 1.27 -6.40
N GLY A 200 26.38 0.85 -7.14
CA GLY A 200 27.78 1.13 -6.81
C GLY A 200 28.32 0.34 -5.62
N GLU A 201 29.30 0.93 -4.92
CA GLU A 201 29.88 0.40 -3.68
C GLU A 201 28.94 0.65 -2.50
N THR A 202 28.88 -0.29 -1.56
CA THR A 202 27.96 -0.23 -0.40
C THR A 202 28.76 -0.35 0.89
N ASP A 203 28.94 0.76 1.61
CA ASP A 203 29.64 0.77 2.89
C ASP A 203 28.75 0.26 4.04
N TYR A 204 27.45 0.54 3.96
CA TYR A 204 26.47 0.19 4.99
C TYR A 204 25.23 -0.46 4.37
N VAL A 205 24.78 -1.54 5.02
CA VAL A 205 23.51 -2.20 4.73
C VAL A 205 22.51 -1.85 5.84
N ILE A 206 21.35 -1.36 5.44
CA ILE A 206 20.24 -0.99 6.32
C ILE A 206 19.27 -2.16 6.40
N HIS A 207 19.05 -2.69 7.59
CA HIS A 207 18.04 -3.71 7.84
C HIS A 207 16.77 -3.04 8.33
N ALA A 208 15.70 -3.18 7.56
CA ALA A 208 14.44 -2.50 7.84
C ALA A 208 13.23 -3.42 7.67
N LYS A 209 12.19 -3.17 8.46
CA LYS A 209 10.90 -3.85 8.38
C LYS A 209 9.95 -2.98 7.54
N LEU A 210 9.44 -3.51 6.43
CA LEU A 210 8.51 -2.80 5.55
C LEU A 210 7.19 -2.51 6.26
N MET A 211 6.57 -1.35 5.98
CA MET A 211 5.21 -1.04 6.43
C MET A 211 4.22 -1.92 5.66
N THR A 212 3.46 -2.75 6.38
CA THR A 212 2.48 -3.69 5.78
C THR A 212 1.07 -3.13 5.79
N GLY A 213 0.78 -2.17 6.67
CA GLY A 213 -0.51 -1.53 6.78
C GLY A 213 -0.59 -0.58 7.95
N ARG A 214 -1.82 -0.21 8.31
CA ARG A 214 -2.12 0.60 9.49
C ARG A 214 -3.23 -0.08 10.28
N ASN A 215 -3.09 -0.09 11.59
CA ASN A 215 -4.07 -0.68 12.51
C ASN A 215 -4.59 0.39 13.46
N TYR A 216 -5.89 0.40 13.71
CA TYR A 216 -6.45 1.17 14.82
C TYR A 216 -6.19 0.43 16.12
N VAL A 217 -5.39 1.02 17.00
CA VAL A 217 -5.05 0.47 18.32
C VAL A 217 -5.83 1.25 19.37
N ALA A 218 -6.66 0.53 20.13
CA ALA A 218 -7.36 1.09 21.28
C ALA A 218 -6.46 1.03 22.51
N TYR A 219 -6.22 2.19 23.10
CA TYR A 219 -5.43 2.37 24.30
C TYR A 219 -6.30 2.38 25.57
N HIS A 220 -5.67 2.11 26.71
CA HIS A 220 -6.37 2.07 28.01
C HIS A 220 -7.00 3.41 28.41
N ASP A 221 -6.53 4.52 27.85
CA ASP A 221 -7.08 5.86 28.04
C ASP A 221 -8.34 6.13 27.17
N GLY A 222 -8.82 5.12 26.44
CA GLY A 222 -10.02 5.21 25.61
C GLY A 222 -9.80 5.84 24.23
N LYS A 223 -8.54 6.10 23.87
CA LYS A 223 -8.16 6.61 22.55
C LYS A 223 -7.96 5.49 21.56
N VAL A 224 -8.36 5.73 20.31
CA VAL A 224 -8.14 4.84 19.18
C VAL A 224 -7.23 5.56 18.19
N ILE A 225 -6.00 5.09 18.10
CA ILE A 225 -4.94 5.73 17.30
C ILE A 225 -4.60 4.83 16.12
N LEU A 226 -4.43 5.43 14.94
CA LEU A 226 -3.99 4.72 13.75
C LEU A 226 -2.46 4.55 13.77
N GLU A 227 -2.00 3.34 14.02
CA GLU A 227 -0.59 3.00 14.10
C GLU A 227 -0.09 2.26 12.86
N LYS A 228 1.19 2.43 12.51
CA LYS A 228 1.80 1.70 11.41
C LYS A 228 2.13 0.28 11.84
N LYS A 229 1.66 -0.69 11.06
CA LYS A 229 2.03 -2.09 11.18
C LYS A 229 3.27 -2.36 10.35
N TRP A 230 4.27 -2.99 10.95
CA TRP A 230 5.52 -3.35 10.31
C TRP A 230 5.56 -4.86 10.03
N ALA A 231 6.30 -5.27 9.00
CA ALA A 231 6.55 -6.68 8.71
C ALA A 231 7.32 -7.34 9.88
N GLU A 232 7.11 -8.63 10.09
CA GLU A 232 7.83 -9.38 11.13
C GLU A 232 9.31 -9.56 10.76
N VAL A 233 9.58 -9.80 9.48
CA VAL A 233 10.91 -10.10 8.94
C VAL A 233 11.60 -8.81 8.46
N GLU A 234 12.84 -8.59 8.91
CA GLU A 234 13.70 -7.51 8.40
C GLU A 234 14.30 -7.86 7.03
N GLN A 235 14.48 -6.86 6.18
CA GLN A 235 15.09 -7.01 4.86
C GLN A 235 16.29 -6.07 4.71
N PRO A 236 17.35 -6.50 3.99
CA PRO A 236 18.54 -5.68 3.78
C PRO A 236 18.35 -4.73 2.59
N PHE A 237 18.78 -3.49 2.75
CA PHE A 237 18.75 -2.44 1.72
C PHE A 237 20.08 -1.69 1.68
N PRO A 238 20.65 -1.39 0.50
CA PRO A 238 21.84 -0.55 0.39
C PRO A 238 21.58 0.87 0.90
N HIS A 239 22.47 1.42 1.73
CA HIS A 239 22.30 2.75 2.32
C HIS A 239 22.03 3.84 1.27
N GLN A 240 22.77 3.84 0.18
CA GLN A 240 22.67 4.80 -0.91
C GLN A 240 21.34 4.74 -1.68
N SER A 241 20.55 3.68 -1.50
CA SER A 241 19.23 3.51 -2.11
C SER A 241 18.07 3.98 -1.21
N ILE A 242 18.35 4.43 0.02
CA ILE A 242 17.33 4.88 0.96
C ILE A 242 17.04 6.37 0.78
N VAL A 243 15.78 6.73 0.89
CA VAL A 243 15.30 8.11 0.81
C VAL A 243 14.80 8.54 2.18
N LYS A 244 15.19 9.75 2.60
CA LYS A 244 14.87 10.32 3.92
C LYS A 244 14.17 11.68 3.73
N ASN A 245 13.38 12.08 4.71
CA ASN A 245 12.85 13.45 4.82
C ASN A 245 12.10 13.95 3.57
N ILE A 246 11.21 13.13 3.02
CA ILE A 246 10.36 13.52 1.89
C ILE A 246 8.98 13.99 2.36
N THR A 247 8.44 14.99 1.67
CA THR A 247 7.06 15.43 1.88
C THR A 247 6.11 14.44 1.22
N ILE A 248 5.32 13.75 2.02
CA ILE A 248 4.38 12.72 1.55
C ILE A 248 2.97 13.30 1.57
N TYR A 249 2.20 12.95 0.55
CA TYR A 249 0.77 13.14 0.57
C TYR A 249 0.13 12.05 1.44
N ASP A 250 -0.19 12.38 2.70
CA ASP A 250 -0.94 11.51 3.61
C ASP A 250 -2.32 12.11 3.87
N LYS A 251 -3.37 11.44 3.40
CA LYS A 251 -4.75 11.91 3.54
C LYS A 251 -5.34 11.66 4.93
N GLU A 252 -4.75 10.78 5.75
CA GLU A 252 -5.53 10.08 6.77
C GLU A 252 -4.73 9.75 8.05
N TYR A 253 -4.28 10.78 8.77
CA TYR A 253 -4.07 10.62 10.21
C TYR A 253 -5.22 11.28 10.97
N LYS A 254 -6.05 10.45 11.61
CA LYS A 254 -7.15 10.92 12.46
C LYS A 254 -7.22 10.06 13.71
N GLU A 255 -7.18 10.72 14.85
CA GLU A 255 -7.42 10.13 16.17
C GLU A 255 -8.94 10.06 16.39
N TYR A 256 -9.40 8.95 16.96
CA TYR A 256 -10.80 8.75 17.31
C TYR A 256 -10.91 8.35 18.78
N THR A 257 -12.04 8.68 19.40
CA THR A 257 -12.45 8.03 20.65
C THR A 257 -13.13 6.69 20.34
N ILE A 258 -13.16 5.78 21.32
CA ILE A 258 -13.88 4.49 21.17
C ILE A 258 -15.35 4.72 20.74
N HIS A 259 -16.03 5.72 21.29
CA HIS A 259 -17.42 6.04 20.94
C HIS A 259 -17.60 6.60 19.53
N GLU A 260 -16.60 7.31 19.00
CA GLU A 260 -16.61 7.80 17.62
C GLU A 260 -16.29 6.71 16.62
N TYR A 261 -15.41 5.77 17.00
CA TYR A 261 -15.04 4.62 16.18
C TYR A 261 -16.19 3.59 16.13
N PHE A 262 -16.79 3.27 17.28
CA PHE A 262 -17.95 2.40 17.41
C PHE A 262 -19.22 3.21 17.69
N LYS A 263 -19.71 3.91 16.67
CA LYS A 263 -20.97 4.66 16.80
C LYS A 263 -22.14 3.72 17.09
N PRO A 264 -23.13 4.13 17.91
CA PRO A 264 -24.33 3.33 18.13
C PRO A 264 -24.98 2.90 16.79
N GLY A 265 -25.33 1.62 16.67
CA GLY A 265 -25.86 1.02 15.44
C GLY A 265 -24.80 0.45 14.49
N THR A 266 -23.51 0.60 14.80
CA THR A 266 -22.42 -0.08 14.08
C THR A 266 -22.54 -1.58 14.27
N LYS A 267 -22.54 -2.33 13.17
CA LYS A 267 -22.48 -3.80 13.22
C LYS A 267 -21.06 -4.21 13.56
N VAL A 268 -20.91 -5.01 14.61
CA VAL A 268 -19.61 -5.53 15.08
C VAL A 268 -19.64 -7.05 15.10
N ILE A 269 -18.47 -7.66 14.96
CA ILE A 269 -18.29 -9.10 15.15
C ILE A 269 -17.80 -9.31 16.58
N GLY A 270 -18.58 -10.03 17.39
CA GLY A 270 -18.20 -10.34 18.76
C GLY A 270 -17.16 -11.46 18.81
N PHE A 271 -15.96 -11.16 19.29
CA PHE A 271 -14.97 -12.16 19.66
C PHE A 271 -14.96 -12.33 21.18
N THR A 272 -15.03 -13.56 21.65
CA THR A 272 -14.87 -13.88 23.08
C THR A 272 -13.49 -14.49 23.31
N LYS A 273 -12.94 -14.37 24.53
CA LYS A 273 -11.64 -14.97 24.88
C LYS A 273 -11.59 -16.47 24.55
N LYS A 274 -12.72 -17.17 24.70
CA LYS A 274 -12.91 -18.59 24.34
C LYS A 274 -12.94 -18.86 22.83
N SER A 275 -13.31 -17.88 22.00
CA SER A 275 -13.28 -18.01 20.53
C SER A 275 -11.90 -17.74 19.92
N MET A 276 -11.04 -16.96 20.59
CA MET A 276 -9.68 -16.69 20.11
C MET A 276 -8.77 -17.92 20.21
N ASP A 277 -8.87 -18.71 21.28
CA ASP A 277 -8.09 -19.95 21.44
C ASP A 277 -8.45 -21.01 20.38
N ASN A 278 -9.71 -21.02 19.91
CA ASN A 278 -10.20 -21.91 18.86
C ASN A 278 -10.06 -21.33 17.44
N SER A 279 -9.60 -20.08 17.28
CA SER A 279 -9.59 -19.37 15.98
C SER A 279 -8.64 -19.95 14.94
N LYS A 280 -7.73 -20.87 15.32
CA LYS A 280 -6.96 -21.68 14.36
C LYS A 280 -7.82 -22.68 13.55
N GLN A 281 -9.07 -22.95 13.95
CA GLN A 281 -9.98 -23.86 13.24
C GLN A 281 -10.99 -23.17 12.30
N TRP A 282 -11.28 -21.88 12.47
CA TRP A 282 -12.38 -21.21 11.77
C TRP A 282 -12.12 -20.89 10.29
N LEU A 283 -10.87 -20.91 9.84
CA LEU A 283 -10.54 -20.70 8.42
C LEU A 283 -10.81 -21.93 7.53
N TYR A 284 -11.25 -23.07 8.10
CA TYR A 284 -11.42 -24.35 7.38
C TYR A 284 -12.71 -25.13 7.73
N SER A 285 -13.83 -24.48 8.04
CA SER A 285 -15.11 -25.20 8.19
C SER A 285 -16.19 -24.65 7.27
N GLU A 286 -16.63 -25.45 6.31
CA GLU A 286 -17.66 -25.17 5.27
C GLU A 286 -19.10 -25.04 5.80
N GLN A 287 -19.32 -24.75 7.09
CA GLN A 287 -20.66 -24.66 7.66
C GLN A 287 -20.79 -23.46 8.58
N CYS A 288 -21.41 -22.39 8.08
CA CYS A 288 -21.86 -21.25 8.89
C CYS A 288 -23.29 -21.52 9.41
N PRO A 289 -23.55 -21.55 10.73
CA PRO A 289 -24.90 -21.48 11.27
C PRO A 289 -25.45 -20.05 11.25
N ASN A 290 -26.74 -19.91 10.97
CA ASN A 290 -27.50 -18.66 10.84
C ASN A 290 -27.34 -17.69 12.05
N PRO A 291 -27.05 -16.38 11.84
CA PRO A 291 -26.77 -15.42 12.91
C PRO A 291 -28.00 -14.67 13.46
N LEU A 292 -29.17 -15.33 13.55
CA LEU A 292 -30.39 -14.70 14.08
C LEU A 292 -30.80 -15.31 15.43
N GLN A 293 -30.02 -15.06 16.48
CA GLN A 293 -30.51 -15.09 17.86
C GLN A 293 -29.74 -14.03 18.67
N GLY A 294 -30.49 -13.08 19.22
CA GLY A 294 -29.96 -11.84 19.81
C GLY A 294 -29.06 -12.08 21.03
N SER A 295 -28.05 -11.24 21.17
CA SER A 295 -27.19 -11.22 22.35
C SER A 295 -27.43 -9.96 23.20
N SER A 296 -27.60 -10.21 24.49
CA SER A 296 -27.68 -9.29 25.63
C SER A 296 -26.55 -8.24 25.67
N PRO A 297 -26.70 -7.12 26.41
CA PRO A 297 -25.72 -6.03 26.45
C PRO A 297 -24.33 -6.47 26.96
N PRO A 298 -23.26 -5.73 26.59
CA PRO A 298 -21.87 -6.11 26.87
C PRO A 298 -21.57 -6.12 28.38
N ASP A 299 -20.90 -7.19 28.83
CA ASP A 299 -20.42 -7.40 30.20
C ASP A 299 -19.24 -6.45 30.50
N PRO A 300 -19.32 -5.61 31.56
CA PRO A 300 -18.27 -4.66 31.92
C PRO A 300 -16.92 -5.30 32.33
N ASN A 301 -16.85 -6.62 32.52
CA ASN A 301 -15.64 -7.32 32.93
C ASN A 301 -14.83 -7.94 31.77
N VAL A 302 -15.19 -7.67 30.51
CA VAL A 302 -14.52 -8.25 29.34
C VAL A 302 -13.58 -7.25 28.68
N THR A 303 -12.30 -7.60 28.60
CA THR A 303 -11.29 -6.84 27.84
C THR A 303 -11.41 -7.19 26.36
N TYR A 304 -11.69 -6.20 25.52
CA TYR A 304 -11.77 -6.34 24.06
C TYR A 304 -10.41 -5.99 23.44
N GLN A 305 -9.79 -6.93 22.72
CA GLN A 305 -8.66 -6.63 21.83
C GLN A 305 -9.16 -6.54 20.40
N LEU A 306 -8.83 -5.43 19.74
CA LEU A 306 -9.20 -5.15 18.36
C LEU A 306 -8.10 -5.64 17.43
N PHE A 307 -8.48 -6.44 16.43
CA PHE A 307 -7.67 -6.70 15.25
C PHE A 307 -8.54 -6.39 14.03
N ASP A 308 -8.05 -5.53 13.15
CA ASP A 308 -8.60 -5.35 11.80
C ASP A 308 -7.71 -6.08 10.78
N ARG A 309 -8.30 -6.49 9.65
CA ARG A 309 -7.66 -7.30 8.60
C ARG A 309 -6.57 -6.55 7.84
#